data_AF-A0A3D2TT83-F1
#
_entry.id   AF-A0A3D2TT83-F1
#
_cell.length_a   1.000
_cell.length_b   1.000
_cell.length_c   1.000
_cell.angle_alpha   90.00
_cell.angle_beta   90.00
_cell.angle_gamma   90.00
#
_symmetry.space_group_name_H-M   'P 1'
#
loop_
_entity.id
_entity.type
_entity.pdbx_description
1 polymer ?
#
loop_
_entity_poly.entity_id
_entity_poly.type
_entity_poly.pdbx_seq_one_letter_code
_entity_poly.pdbx_strand_id
1 'polypeptide(L)'
;MKKLLSLITICMITTLCISINSSAATLGDNLTYDKVSNAEIATKTNHFFQEGTIHITNKQEIKEYQESMGLKYDPDVIEIYRHIDVPNENAMIQALYFGDDYCIKNKKVTRKTDKRNVLRKYKRPAGKVKISESVSISNTFSASGGVTSKILNAQLGYNVTKTNKFSISWSNTYKYPVTITIYPIYSITTGEVWEKDLFFDDHVGNFTAKKAIGDDIVVKQRKTKK
;
A
#
# COMPACT_ATOMS: atom_id res chain seq x y z
N MET A 1 42.28 7.62 65.35
CA MET A 1 43.31 7.11 64.42
C MET A 1 42.84 7.34 62.99
N LYS A 2 43.71 8.00 62.20
CA LYS A 2 43.87 8.08 60.72
C LYS A 2 42.70 7.72 59.76
N LYS A 3 42.37 8.73 58.92
CA LYS A 3 42.22 8.78 57.43
C LYS A 3 41.19 7.83 56.78
N LEU A 4 40.39 8.20 55.77
CA LEU A 4 40.68 8.98 54.56
C LEU A 4 39.36 9.40 53.86
N LEU A 5 39.33 10.59 53.25
CA LEU A 5 38.29 11.10 52.34
C LEU A 5 38.14 10.22 51.09
N SER A 6 36.94 10.16 50.50
CA SER A 6 36.78 10.49 49.07
C SER A 6 35.31 10.71 48.67
N LEU A 7 35.10 11.77 47.91
CA LEU A 7 33.86 12.30 47.36
C LEU A 7 33.75 11.80 45.91
N ILE A 8 32.69 11.08 45.53
CA ILE A 8 32.44 10.79 44.09
C ILE A 8 30.95 10.99 43.76
N THR A 9 30.74 12.09 43.05
CA THR A 9 29.56 12.51 42.31
C THR A 9 29.14 11.45 41.29
N ILE A 10 27.88 10.99 41.33
CA ILE A 10 27.31 10.17 40.24
C ILE A 10 26.71 11.13 39.20
N CYS A 11 27.42 11.28 38.09
CA CYS A 11 27.04 12.09 36.94
C CYS A 11 26.03 11.33 36.07
N MET A 12 24.92 11.99 35.71
CA MET A 12 24.00 11.53 34.68
C MET A 12 24.75 11.37 33.35
N ILE A 13 24.63 10.21 32.70
CA ILE A 13 25.05 10.03 31.31
C ILE A 13 23.79 10.11 30.45
N THR A 14 23.47 11.33 30.01
CA THR A 14 22.63 11.57 28.84
C THR A 14 23.52 11.58 27.62
N THR A 15 23.45 10.52 26.81
CA THR A 15 24.22 10.41 25.57
C THR A 15 23.58 11.30 24.50
N LEU A 16 24.03 12.54 24.44
CA LEU A 16 23.82 13.46 23.33
C LEU A 16 24.78 13.07 22.19
N CYS A 17 24.28 12.33 21.20
CA CYS A 17 25.04 12.10 19.97
C CYS A 17 24.98 13.35 19.08
N ILE A 18 25.97 14.22 19.23
CA ILE A 18 26.28 15.27 18.24
C ILE A 18 26.99 14.59 17.07
N SER A 19 26.28 14.36 15.97
CA SER A 19 26.91 13.99 14.70
C SER A 19 27.50 15.24 14.03
N ILE A 20 28.75 15.11 13.64
CA ILE A 20 29.68 16.13 13.15
C ILE A 20 29.26 16.59 11.74
N ASN A 21 28.88 17.85 11.57
CA ASN A 21 28.85 18.48 10.24
C ASN A 21 30.29 18.82 9.85
N SER A 22 30.88 18.02 8.96
CA SER A 22 32.12 18.38 8.28
C SER A 22 31.77 19.09 6.98
N SER A 23 31.84 20.42 7.01
CA SER A 23 31.79 21.28 5.84
C SER A 23 33.14 21.25 5.14
N ALA A 24 33.26 20.54 4.02
CA ALA A 24 34.35 20.74 3.06
C ALA A 24 33.75 21.30 1.77
N ALA A 25 33.87 22.62 1.61
CA ALA A 25 33.66 23.26 0.31
C ALA A 25 34.91 23.00 -0.54
N THR A 26 34.74 22.37 -1.71
CA THR A 26 35.64 22.56 -2.84
C THR A 26 34.81 22.70 -4.11
N LEU A 27 35.20 23.72 -4.88
CA LEU A 27 34.75 24.15 -6.19
C LEU A 27 34.80 23.01 -7.22
N GLY A 28 33.83 22.95 -8.15
CA GLY A 28 34.01 22.28 -9.44
C GLY A 28 32.77 21.58 -9.99
N ASP A 29 32.24 22.14 -11.08
CA ASP A 29 31.42 21.52 -12.12
C ASP A 29 29.96 21.13 -11.82
N ASN A 30 29.13 22.14 -12.09
CA ASN A 30 27.82 22.14 -12.72
C ASN A 30 27.36 20.80 -13.35
N LEU A 31 26.73 19.95 -12.55
CA LEU A 31 25.74 18.96 -13.00
C LEU A 31 24.56 19.01 -12.02
N THR A 32 23.52 19.76 -12.41
CA THR A 32 22.20 19.74 -11.77
C THR A 32 21.55 18.37 -11.99
N TYR A 33 21.96 17.39 -11.19
CA TYR A 33 21.12 16.27 -10.83
C TYR A 33 20.40 16.66 -9.55
N ASP A 34 19.10 16.96 -9.66
CA ASP A 34 18.23 17.08 -8.49
C ASP A 34 18.30 15.76 -7.71
N LYS A 35 19.11 15.74 -6.66
CA LYS A 35 19.09 14.70 -5.65
C LYS A 35 17.81 14.88 -4.85
N VAL A 36 16.69 14.41 -5.39
CA VAL A 36 15.46 14.23 -4.63
C VAL A 36 15.81 13.32 -3.46
N SER A 37 15.74 13.84 -2.24
CA SER A 37 16.16 13.11 -1.05
C SER A 37 15.27 11.87 -0.86
N ASN A 38 15.83 10.77 -0.35
CA ASN A 38 15.07 9.54 -0.07
C ASN A 38 13.86 9.79 0.86
N ALA A 39 13.94 10.81 1.72
CA ALA A 39 12.84 11.24 2.57
C ALA A 39 11.69 11.86 1.77
N GLU A 40 11.98 12.67 0.76
CA GLU A 40 10.97 13.29 -0.11
C GLU A 40 10.27 12.24 -0.99
N ILE A 41 11.02 11.25 -1.49
CA ILE A 41 10.47 10.09 -2.22
C ILE A 41 9.54 9.28 -1.33
N ALA A 42 9.93 8.97 -0.09
CA ALA A 42 9.10 8.23 0.85
C ALA A 42 7.80 8.98 1.19
N THR A 43 7.88 10.30 1.36
CA THR A 43 6.72 11.15 1.71
C THR A 43 5.72 11.25 0.55
N LYS A 44 6.20 11.45 -0.69
CA LYS A 44 5.34 11.46 -1.90
C LYS A 44 4.75 10.09 -2.22
N THR A 45 5.52 9.02 -2.03
CA THR A 45 5.02 7.64 -2.15
C THR A 45 3.88 7.43 -1.16
N ASN A 46 4.06 7.82 0.10
CA ASN A 46 3.02 7.72 1.12
C ASN A 46 1.74 8.48 0.76
N HIS A 47 1.84 9.66 0.14
CA HIS A 47 0.67 10.44 -0.31
C HIS A 47 -0.22 9.64 -1.26
N PHE A 48 0.36 8.95 -2.25
CA PHE A 48 -0.46 8.19 -3.19
C PHE A 48 -1.25 7.11 -2.46
N PHE A 49 -0.65 6.41 -1.50
CA PHE A 49 -1.24 5.26 -0.80
C PHE A 49 -2.06 5.61 0.45
N GLN A 50 -2.45 6.88 0.64
CA GLN A 50 -3.41 7.26 1.70
C GLN A 50 -4.82 6.76 1.38
N GLU A 51 -5.65 6.67 2.42
CA GLU A 51 -7.07 6.33 2.28
C GLU A 51 -7.85 7.49 1.67
N GLY A 52 -8.95 7.17 0.98
CA GLY A 52 -9.77 8.13 0.27
C GLY A 52 -9.48 8.17 -1.22
N THR A 53 -9.82 9.30 -1.82
CA THR A 53 -9.80 9.48 -3.26
C THR A 53 -8.72 10.47 -3.65
N ILE A 54 -7.87 10.09 -4.60
CA ILE A 54 -6.93 10.99 -5.25
C ILE A 54 -7.21 11.07 -6.74
N HIS A 55 -7.02 12.26 -7.29
CA HIS A 55 -7.19 12.55 -8.71
C HIS A 55 -5.93 13.22 -9.24
N ILE A 56 -5.24 12.56 -10.16
CA ILE A 56 -3.94 12.97 -10.68
C ILE A 56 -4.08 13.26 -12.18
N THR A 57 -3.77 14.49 -12.59
CA THR A 57 -3.78 14.92 -14.00
C THR A 57 -2.43 15.51 -14.42
N ASN A 58 -1.58 15.88 -13.48
CA ASN A 58 -0.25 16.40 -13.74
C ASN A 58 0.66 15.27 -14.28
N LYS A 59 1.34 15.51 -15.40
CA LYS A 59 2.21 14.50 -16.05
C LYS A 59 3.36 14.02 -15.17
N GLN A 60 3.96 14.92 -14.39
CA GLN A 60 5.06 14.57 -13.49
C GLN A 60 4.55 13.73 -12.32
N GLU A 61 3.40 14.07 -11.74
CA GLU A 61 2.79 13.25 -10.70
C GLU A 61 2.33 11.88 -11.22
N ILE A 62 1.81 11.81 -12.45
CA ILE A 62 1.47 10.54 -13.11
C ILE A 62 2.74 9.68 -13.27
N LYS A 63 3.86 10.28 -13.67
CA LYS A 63 5.15 9.59 -13.76
C LYS A 63 5.58 9.05 -12.41
N GLU A 64 5.63 9.90 -11.39
CA GLU A 64 6.00 9.52 -10.02
C GLU A 64 5.08 8.42 -9.47
N TYR A 65 3.78 8.51 -9.74
CA TYR A 65 2.79 7.50 -9.38
C TYR A 65 3.09 6.15 -10.04
N GLN A 66 3.36 6.14 -11.36
CA GLN A 66 3.70 4.90 -12.08
C GLN A 66 5.00 4.29 -11.57
N GLU A 67 6.02 5.11 -11.34
CA GLU A 67 7.32 4.67 -10.81
C GLU A 67 7.20 4.14 -9.38
N SER A 68 6.35 4.75 -8.53
CA SER A 68 6.07 4.26 -7.17
C SER A 68 5.45 2.86 -7.15
N MET A 69 4.80 2.44 -8.24
CA MET A 69 4.27 1.10 -8.44
C MET A 69 5.27 0.15 -9.13
N GLY A 70 6.49 0.60 -9.40
CA GLY A 70 7.50 -0.14 -10.15
C GLY A 70 7.18 -0.30 -11.65
N LEU A 71 6.35 0.60 -12.21
CA LEU A 71 6.00 0.59 -13.63
C LEU A 71 6.89 1.56 -14.41
N LYS A 72 7.15 1.21 -15.68
CA LYS A 72 7.72 2.15 -16.64
C LYS A 72 6.70 3.26 -16.93
N TYR A 73 7.16 4.52 -16.97
CA TYR A 73 6.34 5.66 -17.34
C TYR A 73 5.68 5.44 -18.72
N ASP A 74 4.37 5.65 -18.77
CA ASP A 74 3.59 5.62 -20.00
C ASP A 74 3.03 7.03 -20.27
N PRO A 75 3.59 7.77 -21.23
CA PRO A 75 3.17 9.14 -21.52
C PRO A 75 1.76 9.25 -22.11
N ASP A 76 1.17 8.13 -22.55
CA ASP A 76 -0.21 8.10 -23.03
C ASP A 76 -1.21 8.09 -21.87
N VAL A 77 -0.77 7.87 -20.62
CA VAL A 77 -1.59 8.06 -19.41
C VAL A 77 -1.71 9.55 -19.10
N ILE A 78 -2.95 10.01 -19.05
CA ILE A 78 -3.28 11.44 -18.92
C ILE A 78 -3.98 11.77 -17.61
N GLU A 79 -4.56 10.77 -16.95
CA GLU A 79 -5.39 10.94 -15.77
C GLU A 79 -5.46 9.62 -15.01
N ILE A 80 -5.35 9.72 -13.69
CA ILE A 80 -5.46 8.61 -12.76
C ILE A 80 -6.42 9.02 -11.66
N TYR A 81 -7.41 8.18 -11.40
CA TYR A 81 -8.32 8.32 -10.27
C TYR A 81 -8.22 7.07 -9.42
N ARG A 82 -7.69 7.22 -8.22
CA ARG A 82 -7.54 6.13 -7.27
C ARG A 82 -8.52 6.35 -6.15
N HIS A 83 -9.28 5.31 -5.84
CA HIS A 83 -10.17 5.27 -4.71
C HIS A 83 -9.75 4.13 -3.79
N ILE A 84 -9.42 4.46 -2.55
CA ILE A 84 -9.18 3.49 -1.48
C ILE A 84 -10.28 3.68 -0.44
N ASP A 85 -11.14 2.69 -0.31
CA ASP A 85 -12.13 2.55 0.75
C ASP A 85 -11.81 1.27 1.50
N VAL A 86 -11.47 1.41 2.79
CA VAL A 86 -11.20 0.28 3.67
C VAL A 86 -12.49 -0.01 4.43
N PRO A 87 -13.34 -0.95 3.95
CA PRO A 87 -14.53 -1.28 4.68
C PRO A 87 -14.16 -1.78 6.09
N ASN A 88 -14.81 -1.20 7.09
CA ASN A 88 -14.70 -1.59 8.49
C ASN A 88 -15.46 -2.91 8.69
N GLU A 89 -14.75 -4.03 8.60
CA GLU A 89 -15.35 -5.39 8.64
C GLU A 89 -15.30 -6.03 10.04
N ASN A 90 -14.99 -5.26 11.09
CA ASN A 90 -14.74 -5.78 12.45
C ASN A 90 -15.93 -6.48 13.14
N ALA A 91 -17.16 -6.35 12.63
CA ALA A 91 -18.35 -6.66 13.42
C ALA A 91 -18.80 -8.15 13.44
N MET A 92 -18.30 -9.04 12.57
CA MET A 92 -18.90 -10.39 12.42
C MET A 92 -17.96 -11.59 12.57
N ILE A 93 -16.65 -11.39 12.66
CA ILE A 93 -15.69 -12.50 12.54
C ILE A 93 -15.23 -13.04 13.90
N GLN A 94 -15.26 -12.22 14.95
CA GLN A 94 -14.96 -12.66 16.31
C GLN A 94 -16.00 -13.65 16.87
N ALA A 95 -17.22 -13.69 16.35
CA ALA A 95 -18.30 -14.50 16.93
C ALA A 95 -18.23 -16.01 16.62
N LEU A 96 -17.35 -16.48 15.73
CA LEU A 96 -17.36 -17.87 15.23
C LEU A 96 -16.07 -18.67 15.45
N TYR A 97 -15.14 -18.19 16.28
CA TYR A 97 -13.90 -18.92 16.59
C TYR A 97 -13.71 -19.09 18.10
N PHE A 98 -13.73 -20.34 18.56
CA PHE A 98 -13.54 -20.75 19.95
C PHE A 98 -12.17 -21.42 20.12
N GLY A 99 -11.10 -20.65 19.96
CA GLY A 99 -9.73 -21.12 20.23
C GLY A 99 -8.77 -19.95 20.21
N ASP A 100 -8.31 -19.50 21.38
CA ASP A 100 -7.28 -18.46 21.49
C ASP A 100 -5.88 -18.97 21.10
N ASP A 101 -5.83 -20.18 20.53
CA ASP A 101 -4.67 -21.03 20.32
C ASP A 101 -3.86 -20.61 19.10
N TYR A 102 -4.19 -19.54 18.38
CA TYR A 102 -3.37 -19.09 17.24
C TYR A 102 -2.96 -17.63 17.36
N CYS A 103 -1.77 -17.31 16.86
CA CYS A 103 -1.30 -15.94 16.70
C CYS A 103 -0.60 -15.74 15.35
N ILE A 104 -0.53 -14.48 14.91
CA ILE A 104 0.25 -14.08 13.74
C ILE A 104 1.57 -13.47 14.19
N LYS A 105 2.68 -14.03 13.71
CA LYS A 105 4.02 -13.45 13.82
C LYS A 105 4.52 -12.93 12.47
N ASN A 106 5.54 -12.08 12.49
CA ASN A 106 6.18 -11.51 11.29
C ASN A 106 5.20 -10.87 10.29
N LYS A 107 4.13 -10.26 10.82
CA LYS A 107 3.09 -9.62 10.02
C LYS A 107 3.66 -8.43 9.25
N LYS A 108 3.45 -8.42 7.93
CA LYS A 108 3.74 -7.28 7.05
C LYS A 108 2.49 -6.94 6.28
N VAL A 109 2.22 -5.64 6.13
CA VAL A 109 1.09 -5.13 5.35
C VAL A 109 1.62 -4.20 4.28
N THR A 110 1.22 -4.44 3.04
CA THR A 110 1.59 -3.61 1.88
C THR A 110 0.35 -3.31 1.05
N ARG A 111 0.33 -2.19 0.34
CA ARG A 111 -0.76 -1.84 -0.59
C ARG A 111 -0.26 -1.97 -2.01
N LYS A 112 -1.06 -2.58 -2.90
CA LYS A 112 -0.67 -2.78 -4.29
C LYS A 112 -1.87 -2.78 -5.24
N THR A 113 -1.74 -2.05 -6.33
CA THR A 113 -2.66 -2.14 -7.48
C THR A 113 -2.29 -3.36 -8.33
N ASP A 114 -3.23 -4.27 -8.56
CA ASP A 114 -3.00 -5.44 -9.42
C ASP A 114 -3.26 -5.10 -10.89
N LYS A 115 -2.22 -4.62 -11.59
CA LYS A 115 -2.29 -4.28 -13.02
C LYS A 115 -2.46 -5.47 -13.95
N ARG A 116 -2.38 -6.72 -13.44
CA ARG A 116 -2.62 -7.93 -14.25
C ARG A 116 -4.10 -8.27 -14.30
N ASN A 117 -4.87 -7.84 -13.30
CA ASN A 117 -6.32 -8.06 -13.25
C ASN A 117 -7.06 -6.80 -13.73
N VAL A 118 -7.57 -6.83 -14.96
CA VAL A 118 -8.40 -5.75 -15.50
C VAL A 118 -9.86 -6.02 -15.09
N LEU A 119 -10.39 -5.20 -14.19
CA LEU A 119 -11.79 -5.27 -13.77
C LEU A 119 -12.72 -4.90 -14.92
N ARG A 120 -12.43 -3.77 -15.56
CA ARG A 120 -13.20 -3.20 -16.66
C ARG A 120 -12.29 -2.42 -17.59
N LYS A 121 -12.67 -2.37 -18.87
CA LYS A 121 -11.99 -1.59 -19.90
C LYS A 121 -12.99 -0.98 -20.86
N TYR A 122 -12.89 0.33 -21.03
CA TYR A 122 -13.77 1.12 -21.88
C TYR A 122 -12.96 1.81 -22.96
N LYS A 123 -13.38 1.64 -24.21
CA LYS A 123 -12.97 2.51 -25.32
C LYS A 123 -14.06 3.55 -25.51
N ARG A 124 -13.69 4.83 -25.48
CA ARG A 124 -14.63 5.95 -25.67
C ARG A 124 -14.11 6.90 -26.77
N PRO A 125 -15.00 7.44 -27.62
CA PRO A 125 -14.64 8.52 -28.51
C PRO A 125 -14.37 9.80 -27.70
N ALA A 126 -13.94 10.86 -28.39
CA ALA A 126 -13.93 12.20 -27.79
C ALA A 126 -15.35 12.60 -27.37
N GLY A 127 -15.46 13.39 -26.31
CA GLY A 127 -16.73 13.87 -25.75
C GLY A 127 -16.89 13.51 -24.28
N LYS A 128 -18.13 13.65 -23.80
CA LYS A 128 -18.50 13.37 -22.41
C LYS A 128 -18.54 11.87 -22.16
N VAL A 129 -17.83 11.42 -21.14
CA VAL A 129 -17.83 10.05 -20.67
C VAL A 129 -18.40 10.02 -19.26
N LYS A 130 -19.34 9.10 -19.02
CA LYS A 130 -19.86 8.78 -17.69
C LYS A 130 -19.80 7.27 -17.47
N ILE A 131 -19.32 6.84 -16.32
CA ILE A 131 -19.30 5.46 -15.84
C ILE A 131 -19.94 5.48 -14.46
N SER A 132 -20.92 4.61 -14.26
CA SER A 132 -21.57 4.41 -12.98
C SER A 132 -21.98 2.94 -12.92
N GLU A 133 -21.19 2.14 -12.21
CA GLU A 133 -21.40 0.69 -12.12
C GLU A 133 -20.86 0.16 -10.79
N SER A 134 -21.30 -1.03 -10.41
CA SER A 134 -20.68 -1.78 -9.31
C SER A 134 -19.80 -2.89 -9.86
N VAL A 135 -18.60 -3.04 -9.31
CA VAL A 135 -17.68 -4.13 -9.62
C VAL A 135 -17.48 -4.99 -8.39
N SER A 136 -17.49 -6.30 -8.58
CA SER A 136 -17.20 -7.25 -7.51
C SER A 136 -15.71 -7.59 -7.50
N ILE A 137 -15.04 -7.38 -6.37
CA ILE A 137 -13.63 -7.70 -6.18
C ILE A 137 -13.55 -8.66 -4.98
N SER A 138 -12.99 -9.84 -5.21
CA SER A 138 -12.83 -10.86 -4.17
C SER A 138 -11.54 -10.67 -3.38
N ASN A 139 -11.65 -10.83 -2.07
CA ASN A 139 -10.51 -11.13 -1.23
C ASN A 139 -9.97 -12.52 -1.61
N THR A 140 -8.67 -12.70 -1.46
CA THR A 140 -8.02 -13.99 -1.73
C THR A 140 -6.97 -14.28 -0.67
N PHE A 141 -6.65 -15.56 -0.45
CA PHE A 141 -5.52 -15.94 0.37
C PHE A 141 -4.82 -17.17 -0.22
N SER A 142 -3.56 -17.33 0.16
CA SER A 142 -2.75 -18.53 -0.07
C SER A 142 -2.01 -18.81 1.23
N ALA A 143 -1.98 -20.07 1.65
CA ALA A 143 -1.33 -20.47 2.88
C ALA A 143 -0.76 -21.89 2.81
N SER A 144 0.14 -22.23 3.73
CA SER A 144 0.78 -23.55 3.86
C SER A 144 0.56 -24.17 5.24
N GLY A 145 0.92 -25.45 5.41
CA GLY A 145 1.06 -26.07 6.74
C GLY A 145 -0.22 -26.15 7.57
N GLY A 146 -1.39 -26.34 6.95
CA GLY A 146 -2.66 -26.48 7.67
C GLY A 146 -3.33 -25.15 8.03
N VAL A 147 -2.75 -24.00 7.67
CA VAL A 147 -3.40 -22.69 7.82
C VAL A 147 -4.67 -22.61 6.98
N THR A 148 -5.82 -22.41 7.63
CA THR A 148 -7.14 -22.31 6.98
C THR A 148 -7.65 -20.88 6.89
N SER A 149 -8.64 -20.63 6.02
CA SER A 149 -9.34 -19.34 5.97
C SER A 149 -10.01 -18.97 7.28
N LYS A 150 -10.47 -19.94 8.08
CA LYS A 150 -11.10 -19.69 9.39
C LYS A 150 -10.12 -19.05 10.38
N ILE A 151 -8.90 -19.61 10.47
CA ILE A 151 -7.82 -19.05 11.30
C ILE A 151 -7.49 -17.64 10.82
N LEU A 152 -7.27 -17.45 9.52
CA LEU A 152 -6.95 -16.14 8.97
C LEU A 152 -8.06 -15.12 9.16
N ASN A 153 -9.32 -15.52 9.02
CA ASN A 153 -10.46 -14.65 9.27
C ASN A 153 -10.43 -14.12 10.71
N ALA A 154 -10.31 -15.03 11.69
CA ALA A 154 -10.25 -14.68 13.10
C ALA A 154 -9.07 -13.74 13.42
N GLN A 155 -7.88 -14.08 12.93
CA GLN A 155 -6.64 -13.36 13.25
C GLN A 155 -6.48 -12.03 12.50
N LEU A 156 -7.09 -11.89 11.32
CA LEU A 156 -6.99 -10.67 10.51
C LEU A 156 -8.17 -9.72 10.67
N GLY A 157 -9.29 -10.16 11.24
CA GLY A 157 -10.48 -9.34 11.47
C GLY A 157 -11.27 -9.01 10.19
N TYR A 158 -11.07 -9.75 9.10
CA TYR A 158 -11.85 -9.64 7.87
C TYR A 158 -11.94 -10.99 7.16
N ASN A 159 -12.95 -11.19 6.30
CA ASN A 159 -13.17 -12.48 5.66
C ASN A 159 -12.30 -12.57 4.40
N VAL A 160 -11.25 -13.39 4.45
CA VAL A 160 -10.24 -13.53 3.39
C VAL A 160 -10.77 -14.17 2.09
N THR A 161 -12.00 -14.69 2.09
CA THR A 161 -12.70 -15.23 0.90
C THR A 161 -13.93 -14.41 0.49
N LYS A 162 -14.23 -13.32 1.18
CA LYS A 162 -15.40 -12.47 0.88
C LYS A 162 -15.21 -11.74 -0.45
N THR A 163 -16.31 -11.57 -1.16
CA THR A 163 -16.37 -10.69 -2.33
C THR A 163 -17.09 -9.40 -1.97
N ASN A 164 -16.41 -8.28 -2.21
CA ASN A 164 -16.92 -6.94 -1.94
C ASN A 164 -17.37 -6.27 -3.23
N LYS A 165 -18.46 -5.49 -3.17
CA LYS A 165 -18.93 -4.67 -4.29
C LYS A 165 -18.42 -3.25 -4.10
N PHE A 166 -17.68 -2.75 -5.08
CA PHE A 166 -17.16 -1.40 -5.13
C PHE A 166 -17.98 -0.59 -6.13
N SER A 167 -18.43 0.60 -5.73
CA SER A 167 -19.16 1.52 -6.59
C SER A 167 -18.16 2.38 -7.35
N ILE A 168 -18.16 2.27 -8.67
CA ILE A 168 -17.30 3.04 -9.55
C ILE A 168 -18.15 4.15 -10.15
N SER A 169 -17.78 5.40 -9.84
CA SER A 169 -18.42 6.59 -10.37
C SER A 169 -17.37 7.49 -11.00
N TRP A 170 -17.46 7.71 -12.31
CA TRP A 170 -16.52 8.53 -13.06
C TRP A 170 -17.25 9.37 -14.11
N SER A 171 -16.90 10.64 -14.24
CA SER A 171 -17.42 11.48 -15.32
C SER A 171 -16.44 12.57 -15.71
N ASN A 172 -16.02 12.60 -16.97
CA ASN A 172 -15.18 13.66 -17.52
C ASN A 172 -15.44 13.87 -19.03
N THR A 173 -14.97 14.98 -19.59
CA THR A 173 -15.07 15.30 -21.02
C THR A 173 -13.69 15.35 -21.65
N TYR A 174 -13.47 14.57 -22.70
CA TYR A 174 -12.17 14.47 -23.38
C TYR A 174 -12.23 15.05 -24.79
N LYS A 175 -11.18 15.80 -25.18
CA LYS A 175 -11.03 16.32 -26.54
C LYS A 175 -10.59 15.26 -27.57
N TYR A 176 -10.21 14.08 -27.10
CA TYR A 176 -9.65 12.99 -27.89
C TYR A 176 -10.24 11.65 -27.44
N PRO A 177 -10.18 10.60 -28.27
CA PRO A 177 -10.60 9.26 -27.85
C PRO A 177 -9.73 8.75 -26.69
N VAL A 178 -10.34 8.06 -25.74
CA VAL A 178 -9.65 7.53 -24.55
C VAL A 178 -9.90 6.04 -24.34
N THR A 179 -8.98 5.41 -23.64
CA THR A 179 -9.16 4.08 -23.04
C THR A 179 -9.14 4.23 -21.52
N ILE A 180 -10.24 3.87 -20.87
CA ILE A 180 -10.33 3.88 -19.40
C ILE A 180 -10.20 2.43 -18.94
N THR A 181 -9.25 2.15 -18.06
CA THR A 181 -9.02 0.81 -17.52
C THR A 181 -9.03 0.85 -16.01
N ILE A 182 -9.76 -0.08 -15.41
CA ILE A 182 -9.98 -0.13 -13.97
C ILE A 182 -9.27 -1.35 -13.42
N TYR A 183 -8.49 -1.16 -12.37
CA TYR A 183 -7.73 -2.21 -11.69
C TYR A 183 -8.11 -2.27 -10.22
N PRO A 184 -8.08 -3.46 -9.58
CA PRO A 184 -8.31 -3.56 -8.15
C PRO A 184 -7.08 -3.13 -7.37
N ILE A 185 -7.31 -2.59 -6.17
CA ILE A 185 -6.27 -2.32 -5.17
C ILE A 185 -6.45 -3.28 -4.01
N TYR A 186 -5.35 -3.89 -3.60
CA TYR A 186 -5.32 -4.81 -2.48
C TYR A 186 -4.45 -4.29 -1.34
N SER A 187 -4.92 -4.49 -0.10
CA SER A 187 -4.06 -4.58 1.07
C SER A 187 -3.58 -6.03 1.19
N ILE A 188 -2.29 -6.24 1.03
CA ILE A 188 -1.64 -7.54 1.08
C ILE A 188 -0.99 -7.71 2.45
N THR A 189 -1.53 -8.64 3.23
CA THR A 189 -0.97 -9.06 4.52
C THR A 189 -0.23 -10.38 4.34
N THR A 190 1.04 -10.42 4.73
CA THR A 190 1.83 -11.65 4.82
C THR A 190 2.24 -11.89 6.26
N GLY A 191 2.47 -13.15 6.63
CA GLY A 191 2.99 -13.49 7.94
C GLY A 191 3.01 -14.98 8.17
N GLU A 192 3.23 -15.34 9.42
CA GLU A 192 3.29 -16.71 9.91
C GLU A 192 2.17 -16.93 10.91
N VAL A 193 1.54 -18.09 10.85
CA VAL A 193 0.59 -18.57 11.86
C VAL A 193 1.33 -19.51 12.80
N TRP A 194 1.12 -19.28 14.09
CA TRP A 194 1.69 -20.07 15.17
C TRP A 194 0.58 -20.52 16.08
N GLU A 195 0.64 -21.78 16.52
CA GLU A 195 -0.22 -22.32 17.56
C GLU A 195 0.38 -21.96 18.93
N LYS A 196 -0.43 -21.48 19.86
CA LYS A 196 0.01 -21.08 21.20
C LYS A 196 -0.10 -22.29 22.11
N ASP A 197 1.03 -22.68 22.69
CA ASP A 197 1.10 -23.67 23.74
C ASP A 197 1.65 -23.07 25.03
N LEU A 198 1.41 -23.75 26.15
CA LEU A 198 1.84 -23.33 27.50
C LEU A 198 3.35 -23.08 27.63
N PHE A 199 4.18 -23.69 26.77
CA PHE A 199 5.64 -23.66 26.89
C PHE A 199 6.36 -23.15 25.64
N PHE A 200 5.93 -23.54 24.44
CA PHE A 200 6.55 -23.12 23.17
C PHE A 200 5.51 -23.07 22.06
N ASP A 201 5.34 -21.92 21.41
CA ASP A 201 4.45 -21.83 20.25
C ASP A 201 5.00 -22.65 19.08
N ASP A 202 4.14 -23.45 18.44
CA ASP A 202 4.49 -24.27 17.28
C ASP A 202 4.19 -23.55 15.96
N HIS A 203 5.12 -23.62 15.01
CA HIS A 203 4.92 -23.03 13.69
C HIS A 203 3.94 -23.88 12.88
N VAL A 204 2.83 -23.27 12.49
CA VAL A 204 1.80 -23.94 11.68
C VAL A 204 2.13 -23.74 10.21
N GLY A 205 2.31 -22.49 9.78
CA GLY A 205 2.60 -22.22 8.38
C GLY A 205 2.61 -20.75 8.02
N ASN A 206 2.82 -20.48 6.73
CA ASN A 206 2.92 -19.13 6.19
C ASN A 206 1.63 -18.77 5.45
N PHE A 207 1.32 -17.48 5.38
CA PHE A 207 0.19 -17.01 4.59
C PHE A 207 0.47 -15.71 3.83
N THR A 208 -0.31 -15.52 2.78
CA THR A 208 -0.51 -14.26 2.08
C THR A 208 -2.01 -14.06 1.89
N ALA A 209 -2.56 -12.98 2.45
CA ALA A 209 -3.96 -12.60 2.30
C ALA A 209 -4.05 -11.25 1.57
N LYS A 210 -4.95 -11.15 0.60
CA LYS A 210 -5.24 -9.93 -0.16
C LYS A 210 -6.65 -9.48 0.15
N LYS A 211 -6.78 -8.37 0.88
CA LYS A 211 -8.06 -7.67 1.10
C LYS A 211 -8.28 -6.67 -0.02
N ALA A 212 -9.39 -6.75 -0.74
CA ALA A 212 -9.79 -5.72 -1.69
C ALA A 212 -10.13 -4.44 -0.92
N ILE A 213 -9.51 -3.32 -1.29
CA ILE A 213 -9.63 -2.02 -0.60
C ILE A 213 -9.96 -0.87 -1.55
N GLY A 214 -10.31 -1.15 -2.80
CA GLY A 214 -10.68 -0.12 -3.77
C GLY A 214 -10.20 -0.39 -5.17
N ASP A 215 -10.09 0.68 -5.95
CA ASP A 215 -9.85 0.64 -7.39
C ASP A 215 -8.99 1.80 -7.90
N ASP A 216 -8.34 1.54 -9.02
CA ASP A 216 -7.46 2.48 -9.72
C ASP A 216 -7.92 2.60 -11.18
N ILE A 217 -8.52 3.75 -11.51
CA ILE A 217 -9.00 4.10 -12.85
C ILE A 217 -7.88 4.84 -13.57
N VAL A 218 -7.36 4.22 -14.63
CA VAL A 218 -6.31 4.80 -15.48
C VAL A 218 -6.89 5.16 -16.83
N VAL A 219 -6.77 6.43 -17.20
CA VAL A 219 -7.21 6.95 -18.49
C VAL A 219 -6.00 7.13 -19.40
N LYS A 220 -6.08 6.54 -20.59
CA LYS A 220 -5.07 6.69 -21.65
C LYS A 220 -5.64 7.40 -22.85
N GLN A 221 -4.93 8.39 -23.36
CA GLN A 221 -5.22 8.97 -24.68
C GLN A 221 -4.98 7.91 -25.76
N ARG A 222 -5.95 7.71 -26.64
CA ARG A 222 -5.78 6.85 -27.82
C ARG A 222 -5.17 7.67 -28.95
N LYS A 223 -4.05 7.19 -29.49
CA LYS A 223 -3.49 7.73 -30.73
C LYS A 223 -4.45 7.40 -31.86
N THR A 224 -4.99 8.42 -32.52
CA THR A 224 -5.60 8.26 -33.84
C THR A 224 -4.46 7.95 -34.80
N LYS A 225 -4.52 6.81 -35.48
CA LYS A 225 -3.62 6.57 -36.61
C LYS A 225 -3.88 7.68 -37.62
N LYS A 226 -2.84 8.44 -37.95
CA LYS A 226 -2.85 9.29 -39.14
C LYS A 226 -2.77 8.41 -40.38
#